data_AF-A0A5C7ZU87-F1
#
_entry.id   AF-A0A5C7ZU87-F1
#
_cell.length_a   1.000
_cell.length_b   1.000
_cell.length_c   1.000
_cell.angle_alpha   90.00
_cell.angle_beta   90.00
_cell.angle_gamma   90.00
#
_symmetry.space_group_name_H-M   'P 1'
#
loop_
_entity.id
_entity.type
_entity.pdbx_description
1 polymer ?
#
loop_
_entity_poly.entity_id
_entity_poly.type
_entity_poly.pdbx_seq_one_letter_code
_entity_poly.pdbx_strand_id
1 'polypeptide(L)'
;MSALVFEARWNRIQRSREQGYEELGDFLGRFASLGPLVRCGLVRKREEWSEFQRYHGYVPTEAGEKFLLYIPDKELVLVRPGKSAPLFLELKNDPAPNAHFKETYAEPTKAQFAAMEEMRVNAGRDSWRAKRADLLRQHLLRGYMDIRAFTKRTGAGEGGLLREGLAKPRVDRVSDQHLNIELTAEGTTFLTPLDDHDLLLVNPGMELPLFNRLDPDKAEYWCGLP
;
A
#
# COMPACT_ATOMS: atom_id res chain seq x y z
N MET A 1 2.76 13.90 30.11
CA MET A 1 3.14 12.52 30.49
C MET A 1 4.06 12.61 31.71
N SER A 2 3.78 11.90 32.81
CA SER A 2 4.58 12.00 34.04
C SER A 2 5.86 11.15 33.98
N ALA A 3 6.89 11.52 34.75
CA ALA A 3 8.19 10.83 34.77
C ALA A 3 8.09 9.34 35.14
N LEU A 4 7.19 8.99 36.08
CA LEU A 4 6.90 7.61 36.46
C LEU A 4 6.33 6.76 35.30
N VAL A 5 5.48 7.36 34.47
CA VAL A 5 4.93 6.69 33.27
C VAL A 5 6.03 6.52 32.22
N PHE A 6 6.95 7.48 32.10
CA PHE A 6 8.10 7.39 31.20
C PHE A 6 9.08 6.27 31.61
N GLU A 7 9.48 6.19 32.88
CA GLU A 7 10.42 5.15 33.35
C GLU A 7 9.83 3.73 33.25
N ALA A 8 8.56 3.55 33.64
CA ALA A 8 7.89 2.26 33.48
C ALA A 8 7.78 1.83 32.01
N ARG A 9 7.60 2.80 31.10
CA ARG A 9 7.61 2.58 29.64
C ARG A 9 9.00 2.21 29.14
N TRP A 10 10.03 2.96 29.53
CA TRP A 10 11.42 2.69 29.18
C TRP A 10 11.87 1.29 29.63
N ASN A 11 11.58 0.90 30.87
CA ASN A 11 11.94 -0.41 31.42
C ASN A 11 11.24 -1.60 30.74
N ARG A 12 10.06 -1.40 30.13
CA ARG A 12 9.41 -2.44 29.30
C ARG A 12 10.03 -2.55 27.91
N ILE A 13 10.45 -1.43 27.33
CA ILE A 13 11.17 -1.41 26.05
C ILE A 13 12.53 -2.10 26.23
N GLN A 14 13.26 -1.78 27.31
CA GLN A 14 14.52 -2.45 27.65
C GLN A 14 14.34 -3.96 27.81
N ARG A 15 13.31 -4.42 28.54
CA ARG A 15 12.99 -5.86 28.63
C ARG A 15 12.63 -6.52 27.28
N SER A 16 11.99 -5.79 26.37
CA SER A 16 11.70 -6.31 25.03
C SER A 16 12.99 -6.42 24.20
N ARG A 17 13.91 -5.46 24.35
CA ARG A 17 15.26 -5.50 23.75
C ARG A 17 16.10 -6.66 24.30
N GLU A 18 16.04 -6.94 25.59
CA GLU A 18 16.68 -8.10 26.21
C GLU A 18 16.19 -9.43 25.62
N GLN A 19 14.95 -9.47 25.12
CA GLN A 19 14.35 -10.63 24.43
C GLN A 19 14.65 -10.66 22.92
N GLY A 20 15.49 -9.75 22.43
CA GLY A 20 15.90 -9.67 21.03
C GLY A 20 14.90 -8.95 20.11
N TYR A 21 13.93 -8.21 20.65
CA TYR A 21 13.08 -7.32 19.85
C TYR A 21 13.80 -6.00 19.59
N GLU A 22 13.72 -5.53 18.35
CA GLU A 22 14.26 -4.24 17.95
C GLU A 22 13.11 -3.27 17.71
N GLU A 23 13.23 -2.03 18.16
CA GLU A 23 12.22 -1.03 17.80
C GLU A 23 12.32 -0.73 16.31
N LEU A 24 11.19 -0.61 15.61
CA LEU A 24 11.20 -0.38 14.16
C LEU A 24 12.01 0.86 13.77
N GLY A 25 11.90 1.95 14.52
CA GLY A 25 12.70 3.16 14.28
C GLY A 25 14.22 2.94 14.45
N ASP A 26 14.63 2.08 15.39
CA ASP A 26 16.04 1.74 15.60
C ASP A 26 16.57 0.85 14.47
N PHE A 27 15.76 -0.14 14.05
CA PHE A 27 16.07 -1.04 12.94
C PHE A 27 16.23 -0.29 11.61
N LEU A 28 15.32 0.64 11.34
CA LEU A 28 15.35 1.46 10.13
C LEU A 28 16.51 2.47 10.18
N GLY A 29 16.77 3.07 11.35
CA GLY A 29 17.82 4.06 11.54
C GLY A 29 17.33 5.51 11.35
N ARG A 30 18.23 6.46 11.63
CA ARG A 30 17.91 7.89 11.87
C ARG A 30 17.27 8.67 10.71
N PHE A 31 17.35 8.15 9.48
CA PHE A 31 16.85 8.79 8.26
C PHE A 31 15.94 7.90 7.43
N ALA A 32 15.60 6.72 7.96
CA ALA A 32 14.93 5.72 7.17
C ALA A 32 13.41 5.92 7.20
N SER A 33 12.85 5.75 6.02
CA SER A 33 11.47 6.02 5.71
C SER A 33 10.59 4.79 5.93
N LEU A 34 9.33 4.97 6.29
CA LEU A 34 8.32 3.89 6.30
C LEU A 34 7.88 3.49 4.88
N GLY A 35 8.27 4.23 3.85
CA GLY A 35 7.86 4.00 2.46
C GLY A 35 8.12 2.59 1.94
N PRO A 36 9.33 2.02 2.09
CA PRO A 36 9.60 0.65 1.69
C PRO A 36 8.67 -0.36 2.38
N LEU A 37 8.38 -0.18 3.67
CA LEU A 37 7.45 -1.06 4.40
C LEU A 37 6.02 -0.97 3.85
N VAL A 38 5.58 0.22 3.43
CA VAL A 38 4.26 0.39 2.79
C VAL A 38 4.23 -0.23 1.40
N ARG A 39 5.29 -0.03 0.59
CA ARG A 39 5.39 -0.58 -0.77
C ARG A 39 5.49 -2.11 -0.80
N CYS A 40 6.24 -2.69 0.12
CA CYS A 40 6.27 -4.14 0.32
C CYS A 40 4.96 -4.68 0.94
N GLY A 41 3.95 -3.83 1.18
CA GLY A 41 2.67 -4.21 1.76
C GLY A 41 2.79 -4.73 3.20
N LEU A 42 3.86 -4.35 3.92
CA LEU A 42 4.14 -4.81 5.28
C LEU A 42 3.45 -3.95 6.34
N VAL A 43 3.21 -2.67 6.05
CA VAL A 43 2.43 -1.79 6.94
C VAL A 43 1.38 -1.02 6.16
N ARG A 44 0.28 -0.68 6.82
CA ARG A 44 -0.82 0.14 6.29
C ARG A 44 -1.22 1.20 7.32
N LYS A 45 -1.75 2.34 6.89
CA LYS A 45 -2.25 3.34 7.84
C LYS A 45 -3.59 2.91 8.40
N ARG A 46 -3.80 3.18 9.68
CA ARG A 46 -5.07 3.04 10.38
C ARG A 46 -5.93 4.28 10.11
N GLU A 47 -7.19 4.10 9.70
CA GLU A 47 -8.13 5.24 9.59
C GLU A 47 -8.34 5.86 10.97
N GLU A 48 -8.12 7.17 11.09
CA GLU A 48 -7.81 7.82 12.38
C GLU A 48 -9.02 8.53 13.01
N TRP A 49 -9.16 8.33 14.33
CA TRP A 49 -9.63 9.32 15.32
C TRP A 49 -8.84 9.08 16.62
N SER A 50 -7.71 9.78 16.85
CA SER A 50 -7.19 10.20 18.19
C SER A 50 -5.66 10.36 18.25
N GLU A 51 -5.22 11.35 19.04
CA GLU A 51 -3.93 11.57 19.74
C GLU A 51 -2.60 11.28 19.00
N PHE A 52 -1.47 11.71 19.58
CA PHE A 52 -0.14 11.51 19.01
C PHE A 52 0.16 10.02 18.77
N GLN A 53 0.41 9.64 17.52
CA GLN A 53 0.75 8.27 17.10
C GLN A 53 2.21 8.24 16.62
N ARG A 54 3.05 7.41 17.25
CA ARG A 54 4.51 7.42 17.02
C ARG A 54 4.90 7.09 15.59
N TYR A 55 4.16 6.17 14.96
CA TYR A 55 4.34 5.77 13.57
C TYR A 55 3.23 6.32 12.67
N HIS A 56 2.67 7.49 12.98
CA HIS A 56 1.63 8.15 12.15
C HIS A 56 0.45 7.23 11.79
N GLY A 57 0.10 6.31 12.69
CA GLY A 57 -0.98 5.33 12.50
C GLY A 57 -0.67 4.14 11.62
N TYR A 58 0.59 3.93 11.22
CA TYR A 58 0.97 2.71 10.50
C TYR A 58 0.95 1.49 11.41
N VAL A 59 0.22 0.47 10.99
CA VAL A 59 0.12 -0.84 11.62
C VAL A 59 0.54 -1.93 10.64
N PRO A 60 1.14 -3.04 11.11
CA PRO A 60 1.45 -4.18 10.27
C PRO A 60 0.21 -4.72 9.56
N THR A 61 0.38 -5.12 8.30
CA THR A 61 -0.59 -5.97 7.60
C THR A 61 -0.38 -7.43 8.02
N GLU A 62 -1.25 -8.33 7.56
CA GLU A 62 -1.06 -9.79 7.73
C GLU A 62 0.30 -10.27 7.16
N ALA A 63 0.79 -9.64 6.10
CA ALA A 63 2.14 -9.91 5.57
C ALA A 63 3.24 -9.36 6.50
N GLY A 64 3.04 -8.16 7.03
CA GLY A 64 3.95 -7.52 7.98
C GLY A 64 4.06 -8.24 9.31
N GLU A 65 2.98 -8.85 9.81
CA GLU A 65 2.96 -9.56 11.10
C GLU A 65 3.96 -10.72 11.19
N LYS A 66 4.44 -11.23 10.05
CA LYS A 66 5.51 -12.23 9.97
C LYS A 66 6.85 -11.70 10.49
N PHE A 67 7.09 -10.41 10.35
CA PHE A 67 8.34 -9.73 10.71
C PHE A 67 8.16 -8.79 11.89
N LEU A 68 6.97 -8.19 12.00
CA LEU A 68 6.66 -7.09 12.89
C LEU A 68 5.68 -7.53 13.98
N LEU A 69 5.78 -6.88 15.13
CA LEU A 69 4.84 -6.97 16.23
C LEU A 69 4.33 -5.56 16.53
N TYR A 70 3.01 -5.37 16.42
CA TYR A 70 2.37 -4.14 16.86
C TYR A 70 1.85 -4.29 18.28
N ILE A 71 2.09 -3.27 19.10
CA ILE A 71 1.58 -3.17 20.47
C ILE A 71 0.55 -2.04 20.50
N PRO A 72 -0.75 -2.36 20.43
CA PRO A 72 -1.82 -1.38 20.28
C PRO A 72 -1.80 -0.29 21.36
N ASP A 73 -1.69 -0.68 22.63
CA ASP A 73 -1.70 0.25 23.78
C ASP A 73 -0.57 1.29 23.78
N LYS A 74 0.44 1.10 22.92
CA LYS A 74 1.65 1.92 22.86
C LYS A 74 1.87 2.55 21.49
N GLU A 75 1.01 2.29 20.51
CA GLU A 75 1.17 2.70 19.12
C GLU A 75 2.60 2.46 18.61
N LEU A 76 3.11 1.25 18.89
CA LEU A 76 4.52 0.90 18.70
C LEU A 76 4.68 -0.36 17.88
N VAL A 77 5.62 -0.34 16.94
CA VAL A 77 5.98 -1.48 16.10
C VAL A 77 7.39 -1.94 16.46
N LEU A 78 7.52 -3.24 16.73
CA LEU A 78 8.78 -3.93 16.97
C LEU A 78 9.09 -4.88 15.81
N VAL A 79 10.36 -5.04 15.49
CA VAL A 79 10.84 -6.18 14.69
C VAL A 79 10.95 -7.39 15.62
N ARG A 80 10.40 -8.52 15.18
CA ARG A 80 10.42 -9.78 15.93
C ARG A 80 11.85 -10.36 16.01
N PRO A 81 12.19 -11.10 17.08
CA PRO A 81 13.49 -11.73 17.23
C PRO A 81 13.81 -12.63 16.02
N GLY A 82 15.03 -12.49 15.49
CA GLY A 82 15.51 -13.26 14.34
C GLY A 82 14.85 -12.92 13.00
N LYS A 83 14.01 -11.88 12.93
CA LYS A 83 13.37 -11.42 11.68
C LYS A 83 14.02 -10.20 11.05
N SER A 84 15.04 -9.62 11.68
CA SER A 84 15.75 -8.44 11.18
C SER A 84 16.40 -8.67 9.81
N ALA A 85 17.15 -9.76 9.61
CA ALA A 85 17.76 -10.07 8.31
C ALA A 85 16.73 -10.41 7.21
N PRO A 86 15.71 -11.25 7.46
CA PRO A 86 14.61 -11.46 6.50
C PRO A 86 13.85 -10.17 6.13
N LEU A 87 13.54 -9.33 7.12
CA LEU A 87 12.88 -8.05 6.89
C LEU A 87 13.76 -7.13 6.03
N PHE A 88 15.05 -7.04 6.35
CA PHE A 88 15.99 -6.25 5.55
C PHE A 88 16.05 -6.71 4.10
N LEU A 89 16.03 -8.03 3.85
CA LEU A 89 16.02 -8.57 2.49
C LEU A 89 14.73 -8.18 1.74
N GLU A 90 13.58 -8.25 2.40
CA GLU A 90 12.29 -7.84 1.82
C GLU A 90 12.31 -6.35 1.43
N LEU A 91 12.84 -5.50 2.30
CA LEU A 91 12.96 -4.06 2.05
C LEU A 91 14.00 -3.74 0.97
N LYS A 92 15.07 -4.53 0.85
CA LYS A 92 16.07 -4.39 -0.22
C LYS A 92 15.49 -4.76 -1.59
N ASN A 93 14.51 -5.66 -1.62
CA ASN A 93 13.79 -6.06 -2.83
C ASN A 93 12.67 -5.08 -3.21
N ASP A 94 12.44 -4.02 -2.42
CA ASP A 94 11.59 -2.90 -2.83
C ASP A 94 12.10 -2.37 -4.17
N PRO A 95 11.26 -2.22 -5.21
CA PRO A 95 11.68 -1.65 -6.49
C PRO A 95 12.16 -0.20 -6.37
N ALA A 96 11.84 0.52 -5.29
CA ALA A 96 12.17 1.93 -5.13
C ALA A 96 12.54 2.32 -3.68
N PRO A 97 13.59 1.74 -3.06
CA PRO A 97 13.87 1.88 -1.63
C PRO A 97 14.17 3.32 -1.20
N ASN A 98 14.72 4.13 -2.11
CA ASN A 98 15.09 5.53 -1.86
C ASN A 98 13.98 6.53 -2.20
N ALA A 99 12.85 6.08 -2.74
CA ALA A 99 11.76 6.98 -3.11
C ALA A 99 11.17 7.63 -1.86
N HIS A 100 11.04 8.96 -1.89
CA HIS A 100 10.44 9.74 -0.81
C HIS A 100 9.05 9.21 -0.47
N PHE A 101 8.88 8.85 0.79
CA PHE A 101 7.59 8.47 1.34
C PHE A 101 6.76 9.70 1.64
N LYS A 102 5.51 9.68 1.17
CA LYS A 102 4.49 10.60 1.65
C LYS A 102 3.44 9.79 2.37
N GLU A 103 2.97 10.30 3.49
CA GLU A 103 1.93 9.64 4.28
C GLU A 103 0.62 9.49 3.50
N THR A 104 0.42 10.26 2.42
CA THR A 104 -0.73 10.16 1.50
C THR A 104 -0.56 9.07 0.44
N TYR A 105 0.46 8.22 0.59
CA TYR A 105 0.81 7.21 -0.39
C TYR A 105 0.03 5.91 -0.14
N ALA A 106 -0.87 5.59 -1.08
CA ALA A 106 -1.59 4.32 -1.19
C ALA A 106 -2.53 3.94 -0.03
N GLU A 107 -3.17 4.90 0.66
CA GLU A 107 -4.38 4.57 1.42
C GLU A 107 -5.58 4.47 0.47
N PRO A 108 -6.41 3.41 0.57
CA PRO A 108 -7.78 3.52 0.15
C PRO A 108 -8.42 4.59 1.03
N THR A 109 -8.63 5.76 0.45
CA THR A 109 -9.31 6.88 1.09
C THR A 109 -10.70 6.44 1.57
N LYS A 110 -11.24 7.10 2.59
CA LYS A 110 -12.67 6.98 2.96
C LYS A 110 -13.58 7.06 1.73
N ALA A 111 -13.23 7.88 0.74
CA ALA A 111 -13.95 8.00 -0.51
C ALA A 111 -13.90 6.72 -1.38
N GLN A 112 -12.78 6.00 -1.40
CA GLN A 112 -12.66 4.71 -2.11
C GLN A 112 -13.47 3.60 -1.43
N PHE A 113 -13.45 3.53 -0.08
CA PHE A 113 -14.31 2.59 0.63
C PHE A 113 -15.80 2.94 0.48
N ALA A 114 -16.17 4.21 0.59
CA ALA A 114 -17.55 4.65 0.37
C ALA A 114 -18.03 4.36 -1.06
N ALA A 115 -17.19 4.61 -2.07
CA ALA A 115 -17.51 4.25 -3.45
C ALA A 115 -17.71 2.73 -3.61
N MET A 116 -16.86 1.91 -2.99
CA MET A 116 -17.03 0.46 -3.00
C MET A 116 -18.32 0.01 -2.29
N GLU A 117 -18.64 0.58 -1.13
CA GLU A 117 -19.87 0.28 -0.40
C GLU A 117 -21.10 0.64 -1.23
N GLU A 118 -21.09 1.80 -1.89
CA GLU A 118 -22.13 2.21 -2.82
C GLU A 118 -22.24 1.23 -3.99
N MET A 119 -21.12 0.79 -4.59
CA MET A 119 -21.13 -0.25 -5.62
C MET A 119 -21.77 -1.55 -5.12
N ARG A 120 -21.47 -1.94 -3.87
CA ARG A 120 -22.01 -3.17 -3.29
C ARG A 120 -23.51 -3.07 -3.00
N VAL A 121 -24.00 -1.91 -2.55
CA VAL A 121 -25.42 -1.63 -2.34
C VAL A 121 -26.15 -1.64 -3.68
N ASN A 122 -25.62 -0.92 -4.67
CA ASN A 122 -26.20 -0.81 -6.01
C ASN A 122 -26.18 -2.13 -6.80
N ALA A 123 -25.29 -3.05 -6.46
CA ALA A 123 -25.29 -4.39 -7.07
C ALA A 123 -26.58 -5.17 -6.79
N GLY A 124 -27.23 -4.95 -5.64
CA GLY A 124 -28.48 -5.64 -5.29
C GLY A 124 -28.37 -7.16 -5.37
N ARG A 125 -29.12 -7.77 -6.31
CA ARG A 125 -29.12 -9.23 -6.60
C ARG A 125 -28.20 -9.65 -7.74
N ASP A 126 -27.52 -8.71 -8.40
CA ASP A 126 -26.54 -9.03 -9.44
C ASP A 126 -25.29 -9.64 -8.80
N SER A 127 -25.14 -10.96 -8.98
CA SER A 127 -24.09 -11.74 -8.34
C SER A 127 -22.69 -11.38 -8.87
N TRP A 128 -22.57 -10.93 -10.11
CA TRP A 128 -21.29 -10.51 -10.68
C TRP A 128 -20.86 -9.16 -10.12
N ARG A 129 -21.76 -8.16 -10.10
CA ARG A 129 -21.46 -6.84 -9.51
C ARG A 129 -21.17 -6.93 -8.01
N ALA A 130 -21.89 -7.80 -7.29
CA ALA A 130 -21.64 -8.05 -5.88
C ALA A 130 -20.24 -8.63 -5.63
N LYS A 131 -19.86 -9.69 -6.38
CA LYS A 131 -18.53 -10.30 -6.29
C LYS A 131 -17.41 -9.31 -6.66
N ARG A 132 -17.62 -8.49 -7.70
CA ARG A 132 -16.70 -7.43 -8.09
C ARG A 132 -16.44 -6.46 -6.93
N ALA A 133 -17.50 -5.98 -6.28
CA ALA A 133 -17.36 -5.08 -5.13
C ALA A 133 -16.67 -5.74 -3.94
N ASP A 134 -17.00 -7.00 -3.63
CA ASP A 134 -16.39 -7.76 -2.54
C ASP A 134 -14.89 -8.02 -2.79
N LEU A 135 -14.50 -8.34 -4.02
CA LEU A 135 -13.10 -8.51 -4.42
C LEU A 135 -12.33 -7.21 -4.33
N LEU A 136 -12.90 -6.11 -4.82
CA LEU A 136 -12.29 -4.79 -4.68
C LEU A 136 -12.06 -4.47 -3.20
N ARG A 137 -13.05 -4.67 -2.33
CA ARG A 137 -12.91 -4.46 -0.87
C ARG A 137 -11.74 -5.24 -0.28
N GLN A 138 -11.61 -6.53 -0.61
CA GLN A 138 -10.53 -7.37 -0.11
C GLN A 138 -9.15 -6.84 -0.53
N HIS A 139 -9.02 -6.35 -1.76
CA HIS A 139 -7.76 -5.82 -2.27
C HIS A 139 -7.45 -4.42 -1.73
N LEU A 140 -8.45 -3.55 -1.55
CA LEU A 140 -8.27 -2.27 -0.86
C LEU A 140 -7.72 -2.48 0.56
N LEU A 141 -8.24 -3.47 1.29
CA LEU A 141 -7.72 -3.81 2.64
C LEU A 141 -6.26 -4.29 2.64
N ARG A 142 -5.76 -4.75 1.49
CA ARG A 142 -4.38 -5.20 1.24
C ARG A 142 -3.49 -4.09 0.65
N GLY A 143 -4.00 -2.86 0.51
CA GLY A 143 -3.24 -1.70 0.03
C GLY A 143 -3.25 -1.53 -1.49
N TYR A 144 -4.04 -2.30 -2.23
CA TYR A 144 -4.25 -2.04 -3.66
C TYR A 144 -5.14 -0.82 -3.85
N MET A 145 -5.04 -0.19 -5.02
CA MET A 145 -5.91 0.92 -5.42
C MET A 145 -6.61 0.61 -6.73
N ASP A 146 -7.89 0.95 -6.86
CA ASP A 146 -8.60 0.87 -8.16
C ASP A 146 -8.00 1.88 -9.16
N ILE A 147 -7.67 1.46 -10.39
CA ILE A 147 -7.16 2.36 -11.43
C ILE A 147 -8.12 3.52 -11.73
N ARG A 148 -9.43 3.36 -11.51
CA ARG A 148 -10.41 4.43 -11.72
C ARG A 148 -10.25 5.54 -10.69
N ALA A 149 -9.97 5.17 -9.44
CA ALA A 149 -9.66 6.12 -8.39
C ALA A 149 -8.33 6.83 -8.67
N PHE A 150 -7.32 6.09 -9.11
CA PHE A 150 -6.04 6.66 -9.58
C PHE A 150 -6.25 7.68 -10.70
N THR A 151 -6.99 7.31 -11.74
CA THR A 151 -7.26 8.17 -12.90
C THR A 151 -8.01 9.44 -12.52
N LYS A 152 -9.01 9.32 -11.64
CA LYS A 152 -9.75 10.50 -11.14
C LYS A 152 -8.84 11.49 -10.39
N ARG A 153 -7.85 10.98 -9.67
CA ARG A 153 -6.90 11.79 -8.90
C ARG A 153 -5.82 12.42 -9.77
N THR A 154 -5.28 11.67 -10.72
CA THR A 154 -4.08 12.06 -11.47
C THR A 154 -4.37 12.59 -12.88
N GLY A 155 -5.53 12.27 -13.44
CA GLY A 155 -5.85 12.48 -14.86
C GLY A 155 -5.16 11.48 -15.79
N ALA A 156 -4.27 10.62 -15.28
CA ALA A 156 -3.59 9.58 -16.03
C ALA A 156 -4.32 8.24 -15.87
N GLY A 157 -4.69 7.61 -16.98
CA GLY A 157 -5.48 6.38 -16.97
C GLY A 157 -5.09 5.44 -18.10
N GLU A 158 -6.07 4.70 -18.62
CA GLU A 158 -5.86 3.66 -19.65
C GLU A 158 -5.12 4.17 -20.90
N GLY A 159 -5.44 5.36 -21.40
CA GLY A 159 -4.73 5.96 -22.53
C GLY A 159 -3.24 6.24 -22.25
N GLY A 160 -2.88 6.51 -20.99
CA GLY A 160 -1.49 6.62 -20.56
C GLY A 160 -0.81 5.25 -20.53
N LEU A 161 -1.48 4.24 -19.98
CA LEU A 161 -0.96 2.86 -19.93
C LEU A 161 -0.62 2.30 -21.32
N LEU A 162 -1.48 2.58 -22.31
CA LEU A 162 -1.26 2.18 -23.69
C LEU A 162 -0.08 2.93 -24.33
N ARG A 163 0.05 4.24 -24.07
CA ARG A 163 1.12 5.08 -24.61
C ARG A 163 2.50 4.67 -24.08
N GLU A 164 2.58 4.39 -22.80
CA GLU A 164 3.82 3.96 -22.12
C GLU A 164 4.13 2.47 -22.31
N GLY A 165 3.31 1.73 -23.06
CA GLY A 165 3.53 0.30 -23.32
C GLY A 165 3.36 -0.61 -22.09
N LEU A 166 2.71 -0.12 -21.02
CA LEU A 166 2.38 -0.90 -19.83
C LEU A 166 1.17 -1.80 -20.07
N ALA A 167 0.31 -1.43 -21.02
CA ALA A 167 -0.80 -2.23 -21.48
C ALA A 167 -0.87 -2.25 -23.00
N LYS A 168 -1.55 -3.27 -23.53
CA LYS A 168 -1.91 -3.37 -24.95
C LYS A 168 -3.42 -3.63 -25.06
N PRO A 169 -4.06 -3.21 -26.17
CA PRO A 169 -5.46 -3.52 -26.41
C PRO A 169 -5.66 -5.04 -26.47
N ARG A 170 -6.75 -5.53 -25.87
CA ARG A 170 -7.15 -6.92 -26.01
C ARG A 170 -7.86 -7.11 -27.34
N VAL A 171 -7.37 -8.06 -28.14
CA VAL A 171 -7.94 -8.34 -29.47
C VAL A 171 -9.20 -9.18 -29.37
N ASP A 172 -9.22 -10.18 -28.47
CA ASP A 172 -10.34 -11.08 -28.27
C ASP A 172 -10.98 -10.86 -26.91
N ARG A 173 -12.05 -10.06 -26.88
CA ARG A 173 -12.84 -9.83 -25.66
C ARG A 173 -13.94 -10.89 -25.55
N VAL A 174 -13.82 -11.75 -24.54
CA VAL A 174 -14.78 -12.86 -24.30
C VAL A 174 -16.14 -12.35 -23.85
N SER A 175 -16.19 -11.27 -23.07
CA SER A 175 -17.45 -10.61 -22.68
C SER A 175 -17.23 -9.17 -22.23
N ASP A 176 -18.33 -8.40 -22.13
CA ASP A 176 -18.32 -7.04 -21.59
C ASP A 176 -17.92 -6.93 -20.11
N GLN A 177 -17.72 -8.06 -19.44
CA GLN A 177 -17.29 -8.16 -18.05
C GLN A 177 -15.76 -8.30 -17.91
N HIS A 178 -15.04 -8.39 -19.04
CA HIS A 178 -13.58 -8.47 -19.07
C HIS A 178 -12.95 -7.10 -19.32
N LEU A 179 -11.69 -6.92 -18.91
CA LEU A 179 -10.93 -5.73 -19.23
C LEU A 179 -10.70 -5.62 -20.75
N ASN A 180 -10.69 -4.39 -21.25
CA ASN A 180 -10.40 -4.10 -22.66
C ASN A 180 -8.90 -4.15 -22.99
N ILE A 181 -8.07 -4.35 -21.98
CA ILE A 181 -6.61 -4.32 -22.08
C ILE A 181 -6.00 -5.58 -21.48
N GLU A 182 -4.79 -5.86 -21.93
CA GLU A 182 -3.89 -6.82 -21.32
C GLU A 182 -2.62 -6.10 -20.87
N LEU A 183 -2.11 -6.46 -19.70
CA LEU A 183 -0.85 -5.90 -19.21
C LEU A 183 0.33 -6.52 -19.96
N THR A 184 1.34 -5.71 -20.22
CA THR A 184 2.66 -6.21 -20.62
C THR A 184 3.41 -6.71 -19.39
N ALA A 185 4.54 -7.42 -19.58
CA ALA A 185 5.37 -7.86 -18.47
C ALA A 185 5.79 -6.70 -17.55
N GLU A 186 6.16 -5.55 -18.14
CA GLU A 186 6.46 -4.33 -17.39
C GLU A 186 5.24 -3.82 -16.63
N GLY A 187 4.06 -3.77 -17.28
CA GLY A 187 2.81 -3.35 -16.67
C GLY A 187 2.41 -4.15 -15.43
N THR A 188 2.71 -5.45 -15.40
CA THR A 188 2.41 -6.31 -14.22
C THR A 188 3.19 -5.91 -12.96
N THR A 189 4.28 -5.17 -13.11
CA THR A 189 5.04 -4.62 -11.98
C THR A 189 4.21 -3.57 -11.24
N PHE A 190 3.43 -2.78 -11.97
CA PHE A 190 2.63 -1.68 -11.43
C PHE A 190 1.18 -2.08 -11.13
N LEU A 191 0.66 -3.07 -11.85
CA LEU A 191 -0.77 -3.34 -11.91
C LEU A 191 -1.07 -4.83 -11.80
N THR A 192 -2.20 -5.15 -11.18
CA THR A 192 -2.80 -6.49 -11.11
C THR A 192 -4.16 -6.47 -11.80
N PRO A 193 -4.36 -7.26 -12.87
CA PRO A 193 -5.65 -7.39 -13.53
C PRO A 193 -6.49 -8.49 -12.86
N LEU A 194 -7.72 -8.16 -12.49
CA LEU A 194 -8.77 -9.10 -12.09
C LEU A 194 -9.81 -9.13 -13.21
N ASP A 195 -9.44 -9.84 -14.26
CA ASP A 195 -10.02 -9.71 -15.59
C ASP A 195 -11.51 -10.09 -15.64
N ASP A 196 -11.90 -11.22 -15.06
CA ASP A 196 -13.28 -11.72 -15.00
C ASP A 196 -14.26 -10.76 -14.28
N HIS A 197 -13.74 -9.70 -13.67
CA HIS A 197 -14.48 -8.74 -12.87
C HIS A 197 -14.28 -7.30 -13.32
N ASP A 198 -13.70 -7.04 -14.49
CA ASP A 198 -13.46 -5.69 -15.03
C ASP A 198 -12.80 -4.78 -13.96
N LEU A 199 -11.75 -5.31 -13.32
CA LEU A 199 -11.01 -4.65 -12.26
C LEU A 199 -9.54 -4.62 -12.61
N LEU A 200 -8.99 -3.42 -12.69
CA LEU A 200 -7.56 -3.20 -12.82
C LEU A 200 -7.09 -2.46 -11.58
N LEU A 201 -6.18 -3.10 -10.85
CA LEU A 201 -5.71 -2.62 -9.56
C LEU A 201 -4.26 -2.15 -9.67
N VAL A 202 -3.97 -0.98 -9.13
CA VAL A 202 -2.60 -0.52 -8.86
C VAL A 202 -2.08 -1.32 -7.68
N ASN A 203 -0.90 -1.92 -7.88
CA ASN A 203 -0.21 -2.72 -6.87
C ASN A 203 0.11 -1.83 -5.65
N PRO A 204 0.13 -2.41 -4.43
CA PRO A 204 0.46 -1.67 -3.22
C PRO A 204 1.75 -0.89 -3.38
N GLY A 205 1.65 0.42 -3.15
CA GLY A 205 2.79 1.30 -3.25
C GLY A 205 3.47 1.40 -4.63
N MET A 206 2.74 1.12 -5.71
CA MET A 206 3.16 1.41 -7.09
C MET A 206 2.46 2.64 -7.70
N GLU A 207 1.60 3.32 -6.95
CA GLU A 207 0.85 4.50 -7.41
C GLU A 207 1.74 5.63 -7.93
N LEU A 208 2.83 5.97 -7.22
CA LEU A 208 3.73 7.07 -7.57
C LEU A 208 4.67 6.68 -8.70
N PRO A 209 5.33 5.50 -8.68
CA PRO A 209 6.07 5.00 -9.83
C PRO A 209 5.20 4.96 -11.09
N LEU A 210 3.95 4.51 -10.98
CA LEU A 210 3.00 4.51 -12.08
C LEU A 210 2.67 5.94 -12.53
N PHE A 211 2.38 6.86 -11.61
CA PHE A 211 2.10 8.25 -11.97
C PHE A 211 3.28 8.94 -12.65
N ASN A 212 4.49 8.79 -12.11
CA ASN A 212 5.71 9.31 -12.72
C ASN A 212 5.96 8.73 -14.11
N ARG A 213 5.62 7.46 -14.32
CA ARG A 213 5.73 6.81 -15.63
C ARG A 213 4.71 7.38 -16.62
N LEU A 214 3.48 7.63 -16.18
CA LEU A 214 2.38 8.04 -17.05
C LEU A 214 2.30 9.54 -17.34
N ASP A 215 2.73 10.37 -16.39
CA ASP A 215 2.68 11.83 -16.49
C ASP A 215 3.85 12.44 -15.69
N PRO A 216 5.10 12.31 -16.18
CA PRO A 216 6.29 12.81 -15.49
C PRO A 216 6.27 14.34 -15.30
N ASP A 217 5.61 15.08 -16.20
CA ASP A 217 5.54 16.54 -16.13
C ASP A 217 4.62 17.04 -15.00
N LYS A 218 3.53 16.30 -14.71
CA LYS A 218 2.62 16.61 -13.58
C LYS A 218 2.97 15.87 -12.30
N ALA A 219 3.88 14.90 -12.36
CA ALA A 219 4.58 14.44 -11.18
C ALA A 219 5.49 15.59 -10.70
N GLU A 220 4.95 16.56 -9.96
CA GLU A 220 5.67 17.71 -9.36
C GLU A 220 6.84 17.30 -8.42
N TYR A 221 7.11 16.01 -8.30
CA TYR A 221 8.30 15.47 -7.67
C TYR A 221 9.32 15.21 -8.75
N TRP A 222 10.33 16.08 -8.83
CA TRP A 222 11.64 15.76 -9.38
C TRP A 222 12.08 14.36 -8.89
N CYS A 223 11.79 13.34 -9.70
CA CYS A 223 12.47 12.06 -9.70
C CYS A 223 13.50 12.13 -10.81
N GLY A 224 14.47 13.04 -10.65
CA GLY A 224 15.71 12.93 -11.39
C GLY A 224 16.36 11.62 -10.96
N LEU A 225 16.16 10.56 -11.75
CA LEU A 225 17.14 9.50 -11.81
C LEU A 225 18.46 10.15 -12.29
N PRO A 226 19.63 9.76 -11.74
CA PRO A 226 20.87 9.94 -12.48
C PRO A 226 20.83 9.19 -13.82
#